data_AF-A0A9D7ZLE1-F1
#
_entry.id   AF-A0A9D7ZLE1-F1
#
_cell.length_a   1.000
_cell.length_b   1.000
_cell.length_c   1.000
_cell.angle_alpha   90.00
_cell.angle_beta   90.00
_cell.angle_gamma   90.00
#
_symmetry.space_group_name_H-M   'P 1'
#
loop_
_entity.id
_entity.type
_entity.pdbx_description
1 polymer ?
#
loop_
_entity_poly.entity_id
_entity_poly.type
_entity_poly.pdbx_seq_one_letter_code
_entity_poly.pdbx_strand_id
1 'polypeptide(L)'
;MEIDKSYYMINKSKLILVTILYLMVNLLSNNLISQTENTYENLLVLYVNEDYKNCFNKSLKYTVKDKTKKDPLPYLFASKASYEMSQDHKYTEEFPKARNTALSYAAKYRKKDKEYLFKEDAEEFLNDFKINIIEELENYLHEATNKTYSKAVGLTKKTCDIDPDDIGAKLLYSILCTITKNKTNAKEYLKLCIPKLEEYEKNKFSLKYMSESQQLFLRYAIMEYAKYYKEKDAAKSKKMMEYGKPLFYEENDFSKIEYNMDYKFLFDDFK
;
A
#
# COMPACT_ATOMS: atom_id res chain seq x y z
N MET A 1 -43.78 43.96 29.98
CA MET A 1 -43.40 42.74 29.22
C MET A 1 -42.21 42.13 29.95
N GLU A 2 -42.48 41.37 31.01
CA GLU A 2 -41.46 40.67 31.79
C GLU A 2 -41.01 39.44 31.01
N ILE A 3 -39.84 39.54 30.37
CA ILE A 3 -39.19 38.38 29.77
C ILE A 3 -38.69 37.53 30.93
N ASP A 4 -39.36 36.39 31.09
CA ASP A 4 -39.20 35.45 32.19
C ASP A 4 -37.73 35.04 32.38
N LYS A 5 -37.17 35.42 33.54
CA LYS A 5 -35.79 35.09 33.95
C LYS A 5 -35.53 33.58 33.91
N SER A 6 -36.57 32.76 34.07
CA SER A 6 -36.50 31.30 33.93
C SER A 6 -36.03 30.88 32.53
N TYR A 7 -36.55 31.52 31.48
CA TYR A 7 -36.20 31.20 30.09
C TYR A 7 -34.74 31.53 29.76
N TYR A 8 -34.23 32.64 30.29
CA TYR A 8 -32.83 33.06 30.12
C TYR A 8 -31.86 32.14 30.85
N MET A 9 -32.24 31.66 32.04
CA MET A 9 -31.45 30.72 32.85
C MET A 9 -31.35 29.32 32.20
N ILE A 10 -32.46 28.82 31.63
CA ILE A 10 -32.51 27.52 30.93
C ILE A 10 -31.64 27.53 29.66
N ASN A 11 -31.64 28.63 28.90
CA ASN A 11 -30.77 28.73 27.71
C ASN A 11 -29.29 28.86 28.08
N LYS A 12 -28.97 29.54 29.18
CA LYS A 12 -27.59 29.65 29.67
C LYS A 12 -27.04 28.30 30.15
N SER A 13 -27.85 27.47 30.82
CA SER A 13 -27.42 26.12 31.24
C SER A 13 -27.20 25.17 30.06
N LYS A 14 -28.07 25.23 29.04
CA LYS A 14 -27.90 24.46 27.79
C LYS A 14 -26.67 24.89 27.01
N LEU A 15 -26.39 26.19 26.93
CA LEU A 15 -25.20 26.72 26.28
C LEU A 15 -23.93 26.25 27.01
N ILE A 16 -23.92 26.30 28.35
CA ILE A 16 -22.82 25.79 29.17
C ILE A 16 -22.59 24.30 28.92
N LEU A 17 -23.66 23.49 28.89
CA LEU A 17 -23.58 22.05 28.62
C LEU A 17 -23.00 21.74 27.25
N VAL A 18 -23.37 22.50 26.21
CA VAL A 18 -22.82 22.35 24.85
C VAL A 18 -21.34 22.73 24.81
N THR A 19 -20.92 23.79 25.49
CA THR A 19 -19.48 24.14 25.60
C THR A 19 -18.68 23.08 26.36
N ILE A 20 -19.23 22.48 27.43
CA ILE A 20 -18.55 21.41 28.17
C ILE A 20 -18.42 20.15 27.30
N LEU A 21 -19.46 19.80 26.53
CA LEU A 21 -19.41 18.67 25.62
C LEU A 21 -18.38 18.89 24.50
N TYR A 22 -18.31 20.12 23.96
CA TYR A 22 -17.32 20.50 22.96
C TYR A 22 -15.88 20.46 23.52
N LEU A 23 -15.67 20.91 24.75
CA LEU A 23 -14.37 20.81 25.44
C LEU A 23 -13.97 19.35 25.71
N MET A 24 -14.91 18.48 26.11
CA MET A 24 -14.62 17.06 26.33
C MET A 24 -14.29 16.30 25.06
N VAL A 25 -14.94 16.62 23.93
CA VAL A 25 -14.63 16.01 22.62
C VAL A 25 -13.22 16.41 22.15
N ASN A 26 -12.78 17.64 22.42
CA ASN A 26 -11.43 18.11 22.06
C ASN A 26 -10.33 17.63 23.03
N LEU A 27 -10.66 17.28 24.28
CA LEU A 27 -9.71 16.71 25.24
C LEU A 27 -9.36 15.25 24.97
N LEU A 28 -10.21 14.52 24.25
CA LEU A 28 -9.95 13.13 23.85
C LEU A 28 -9.00 13.02 22.65
N SER A 29 -8.83 14.08 21.85
CA SER A 29 -8.05 14.07 20.61
C SER A 29 -6.54 14.28 20.85
N ASN A 30 -6.16 14.92 21.96
CA ASN A 30 -4.78 15.41 22.15
C ASN A 30 -3.85 14.45 22.91
N ASN A 31 -4.37 13.36 23.48
CA ASN A 31 -3.55 12.44 24.29
C ASN A 31 -2.87 11.31 23.50
N LEU A 32 -3.18 11.12 22.22
CA LEU A 32 -2.60 10.05 21.40
C LEU A 32 -1.34 10.47 20.63
N ILE A 33 -1.20 11.75 20.29
CA ILE A 33 -0.13 12.23 19.39
C ILE A 33 1.15 12.60 20.16
N SER A 34 1.05 13.08 21.40
CA SER A 34 2.22 13.53 22.18
C SER A 34 3.11 12.39 22.72
N GLN A 35 2.65 11.14 22.74
CA GLN A 35 3.45 10.02 23.26
C GLN A 35 4.29 9.32 22.18
N THR A 36 4.00 9.49 20.89
CA THR A 36 4.65 8.71 19.83
C THR A 36 6.01 9.27 19.41
N GLU A 37 6.21 10.59 19.40
CA GLU A 37 7.48 11.21 18.96
C GLU A 37 8.70 10.71 19.77
N ASN A 38 8.54 10.45 21.07
CA ASN A 38 9.67 10.10 21.93
C ASN A 38 9.77 8.59 22.24
N THR A 39 8.75 7.79 21.92
CA THR A 39 8.70 6.38 22.37
C THR A 39 9.61 5.44 21.58
N TYR A 40 9.94 5.79 20.32
CA TYR A 40 10.71 4.92 19.42
C TYR A 40 11.92 5.57 18.77
N GLU A 41 12.37 6.73 19.26
CA GLU A 41 13.60 7.39 18.80
C GLU A 41 14.80 6.44 18.83
N ASN A 42 14.85 5.55 19.83
CA ASN A 42 15.89 4.54 19.93
C ASN A 42 15.92 3.53 18.76
N LEU A 43 14.80 3.29 18.07
CA LEU A 43 14.75 2.44 16.87
C LEU A 43 15.25 3.22 15.67
N LEU A 44 14.88 4.50 15.57
CA LEU A 44 15.37 5.41 14.55
C LEU A 44 16.90 5.55 14.62
N VAL A 45 17.45 5.81 15.81
CA VAL A 45 18.90 5.90 16.04
C VAL A 45 19.62 4.62 15.59
N LEU A 46 19.09 3.45 15.95
CA LEU A 46 19.69 2.17 15.52
C LEU A 46 19.63 2.01 14.00
N TYR A 47 18.52 2.37 13.36
CA TYR A 47 18.36 2.27 11.92
C TYR A 47 19.27 3.24 11.16
N VAL A 48 19.35 4.50 11.58
CA VAL A 48 20.22 5.53 10.98
C VAL A 48 21.70 5.19 11.15
N ASN A 49 22.08 4.58 12.26
CA ASN A 49 23.45 4.10 12.49
C ASN A 49 23.75 2.77 11.77
N GLU A 50 22.86 2.30 10.88
CA GLU A 50 22.97 1.04 10.14
C GLU A 50 23.12 -0.20 11.03
N ASP A 51 22.74 -0.09 12.30
CA ASP A 51 22.72 -1.20 13.26
C ASP A 51 21.41 -2.00 13.11
N TYR A 52 21.22 -2.54 11.90
CA TYR A 52 19.98 -3.17 11.49
C TYR A 52 19.63 -4.40 12.32
N LYS A 53 20.62 -5.19 12.72
CA LYS A 53 20.42 -6.35 13.59
C LYS A 53 19.83 -5.95 14.94
N ASN A 54 20.40 -4.93 15.60
CA ASN A 54 19.87 -4.48 16.88
C ASN A 54 18.56 -3.72 16.71
N CYS A 55 18.39 -2.93 15.64
CA CYS A 55 17.12 -2.31 15.29
C CYS A 55 16.02 -3.37 15.17
N PHE A 56 16.23 -4.42 14.37
CA PHE A 56 15.29 -5.52 14.21
C PHE A 56 14.97 -6.22 15.53
N ASN A 57 16.00 -6.65 16.27
CA ASN A 57 15.81 -7.35 17.55
C ASN A 57 15.07 -6.51 18.58
N LYS A 58 15.34 -5.20 18.64
CA LYS A 58 14.66 -4.28 19.55
C LYS A 58 13.21 -4.03 19.12
N SER A 59 12.96 -3.85 17.84
CA SER A 59 11.61 -3.80 17.26
C SER A 59 10.79 -5.02 17.63
N LEU A 60 11.35 -6.24 17.49
CA LEU A 60 10.66 -7.47 17.87
C LEU A 60 10.21 -7.47 19.34
N LYS A 61 11.06 -7.01 20.26
CA LYS A 61 10.71 -6.89 21.68
C LYS A 61 9.49 -5.99 21.89
N TYR A 62 9.34 -4.91 21.12
CA TYR A 62 8.16 -4.06 21.19
C TYR A 62 6.92 -4.71 20.58
N THR A 63 7.05 -5.51 19.52
CA THR A 63 5.90 -6.17 18.88
C THR A 63 5.23 -7.24 19.73
N VAL A 64 5.91 -7.74 20.79
CA VAL A 64 5.37 -8.78 21.69
C VAL A 64 4.93 -8.24 23.05
N LYS A 65 5.36 -7.04 23.45
CA LYS A 65 4.99 -6.43 24.74
C LYS A 65 3.55 -5.95 24.73
N ASP A 66 2.80 -6.21 25.80
CA ASP A 66 1.37 -5.85 25.87
C ASP A 66 1.07 -4.39 25.61
N LYS A 67 1.94 -3.50 26.09
CA LYS A 67 1.81 -2.05 25.92
C LYS A 67 2.04 -1.59 24.48
N THR A 68 2.89 -2.27 23.72
CA THR A 68 3.37 -1.79 22.41
C THR A 68 3.05 -2.71 21.23
N LYS A 69 2.50 -3.90 21.48
CA LYS A 69 2.19 -4.89 20.43
C LYS A 69 1.13 -4.43 19.42
N LYS A 70 0.37 -3.38 19.76
CA LYS A 70 -0.63 -2.78 18.87
C LYS A 70 -0.07 -1.60 18.08
N ASP A 71 1.09 -1.08 18.47
CA ASP A 71 1.65 0.14 17.90
C ASP A 71 2.29 -0.19 16.55
N PRO A 72 2.10 0.63 15.52
CA PRO A 72 2.54 0.32 14.16
C PRO A 72 4.06 0.48 13.97
N LEU A 73 4.68 1.51 14.56
CA LEU A 73 6.09 1.86 14.34
C LEU A 73 7.08 0.72 14.59
N PRO A 74 6.97 -0.09 15.66
CA PRO A 74 7.83 -1.26 15.83
C PRO A 74 7.79 -2.24 14.65
N TYR A 75 6.63 -2.43 14.02
CA TYR A 75 6.51 -3.29 12.85
C TYR A 75 7.15 -2.65 11.61
N LEU A 76 7.04 -1.32 11.46
CA LEU A 76 7.70 -0.59 10.38
C LEU A 76 9.22 -0.73 10.49
N PHE A 77 9.81 -0.44 11.65
CA PHE A 77 11.25 -0.57 11.87
C PHE A 77 11.73 -2.02 11.76
N ALA A 78 10.94 -3.00 12.21
CA ALA A 78 11.26 -4.41 11.96
C ALA A 78 11.31 -4.72 10.46
N SER A 79 10.39 -4.16 9.67
CA SER A 79 10.38 -4.30 8.21
C SER A 79 11.59 -3.66 7.56
N LYS A 80 11.84 -2.38 7.86
CA LYS A 80 12.96 -1.59 7.33
C LYS A 80 14.29 -2.30 7.60
N ALA A 81 14.59 -2.59 8.87
CA ALA A 81 15.84 -3.26 9.24
C ALA A 81 15.97 -4.66 8.61
N SER A 82 14.89 -5.43 8.51
CA SER A 82 14.94 -6.74 7.82
C SER A 82 15.17 -6.62 6.33
N TYR A 83 14.70 -5.54 5.70
CA TYR A 83 14.95 -5.31 4.28
C TYR A 83 16.42 -4.98 4.05
N GLU A 84 17.00 -4.06 4.82
CA GLU A 84 18.44 -3.75 4.73
C GLU A 84 19.30 -4.99 4.97
N MET A 85 18.98 -5.78 6.00
CA MET A 85 19.68 -7.04 6.25
C MET A 85 19.56 -8.03 5.09
N SER A 86 18.50 -7.96 4.29
CA SER A 86 18.32 -8.83 3.14
C SER A 86 19.17 -8.45 1.93
N GLN A 87 19.70 -7.22 1.90
CA GLN A 87 20.54 -6.71 0.82
C GLN A 87 22.04 -6.92 1.08
N ASP A 88 22.43 -7.24 2.32
CA ASP A 88 23.84 -7.39 2.72
C ASP A 88 24.19 -8.85 3.04
N HIS A 89 25.20 -9.37 2.34
CA HIS A 89 25.64 -10.75 2.46
C HIS A 89 26.05 -11.12 3.89
N LYS A 90 26.53 -10.16 4.70
CA LYS A 90 26.96 -10.40 6.09
C LYS A 90 25.87 -10.96 7.00
N TYR A 91 24.60 -10.75 6.64
CA TYR A 91 23.45 -11.27 7.40
C TYR A 91 22.88 -12.57 6.84
N THR A 92 23.39 -13.10 5.73
CA THR A 92 22.77 -14.23 5.02
C THR A 92 22.70 -15.49 5.89
N GLU A 93 23.74 -15.78 6.66
CA GLU A 93 23.79 -16.97 7.52
C GLU A 93 22.88 -16.84 8.76
N GLU A 94 22.90 -15.67 9.40
CA GLU A 94 22.14 -15.45 10.64
C GLU A 94 20.66 -15.14 10.36
N PHE A 95 20.36 -14.46 9.25
CA PHE A 95 19.03 -14.02 8.85
C PHE A 95 18.67 -14.46 7.41
N PRO A 96 18.68 -15.77 7.09
CA PRO A 96 18.45 -16.28 5.72
C PRO A 96 17.04 -15.99 5.18
N LYS A 97 16.11 -15.53 6.04
CA LYS A 97 14.73 -15.19 5.69
C LYS A 97 14.46 -13.68 5.81
N ALA A 98 15.48 -12.84 5.93
CA ALA A 98 15.37 -11.39 6.13
C ALA A 98 14.37 -10.73 5.14
N ARG A 99 14.45 -11.06 3.85
CA ARG A 99 13.53 -10.59 2.81
C ARG A 99 12.07 -10.93 3.09
N ASN A 100 11.79 -12.19 3.45
CA ASN A 100 10.44 -12.66 3.76
C ASN A 100 9.91 -12.07 5.07
N THR A 101 10.80 -11.85 6.03
CA THR A 101 10.51 -11.15 7.28
C THR A 101 10.10 -9.71 7.00
N ALA A 102 10.84 -8.98 6.17
CA ALA A 102 10.52 -7.60 5.78
C ALA A 102 9.09 -7.50 5.22
N LEU A 103 8.75 -8.31 4.20
CA LEU A 103 7.40 -8.34 3.62
C LEU A 103 6.31 -8.57 4.68
N SER A 104 6.55 -9.52 5.59
CA SER A 104 5.58 -9.89 6.61
C SER A 104 5.37 -8.76 7.63
N TYR A 105 6.45 -8.05 7.98
CA TYR A 105 6.38 -6.93 8.93
C TYR A 105 5.82 -5.66 8.28
N ALA A 106 6.06 -5.39 7.01
CA ALA A 106 5.40 -4.32 6.26
C ALA A 106 3.86 -4.51 6.22
N ALA A 107 3.39 -5.73 5.92
CA ALA A 107 1.96 -6.04 5.94
C ALA A 107 1.35 -5.90 7.35
N LYS A 108 2.10 -6.32 8.40
CA LYS A 108 1.66 -6.14 9.79
C LYS A 108 1.62 -4.67 10.20
N TYR A 109 2.61 -3.88 9.81
CA TYR A 109 2.66 -2.44 10.01
C TYR A 109 1.38 -1.80 9.47
N ARG A 110 1.07 -2.02 8.19
CA ARG A 110 -0.14 -1.48 7.58
C ARG A 110 -1.40 -1.93 8.31
N LYS A 111 -1.50 -3.20 8.71
CA LYS A 111 -2.65 -3.70 9.49
C LYS A 111 -2.82 -3.00 10.84
N LYS A 112 -1.75 -2.47 11.43
CA LYS A 112 -1.78 -1.69 12.68
C LYS A 112 -2.06 -0.22 12.43
N ASP A 113 -1.44 0.39 11.43
CA ASP A 113 -1.62 1.82 11.10
C ASP A 113 -2.88 2.11 10.28
N LYS A 114 -4.04 1.60 10.69
CA LYS A 114 -5.27 1.62 9.86
C LYS A 114 -5.66 3.02 9.40
N GLU A 115 -5.43 4.01 10.25
CA GLU A 115 -5.81 5.41 10.08
C GLU A 115 -4.74 6.25 9.37
N TYR A 116 -3.66 5.63 8.87
CA TYR A 116 -2.57 6.30 8.14
C TYR A 116 -1.84 7.36 8.98
N LEU A 117 -1.70 7.13 10.28
CA LEU A 117 -1.04 8.06 11.20
C LEU A 117 0.45 8.22 10.89
N PHE A 118 1.08 7.18 10.35
CA PHE A 118 2.52 7.16 10.03
C PHE A 118 2.77 6.98 8.54
N LYS A 119 1.78 7.32 7.70
CA LYS A 119 1.87 7.15 6.25
C LYS A 119 3.03 7.91 5.65
N GLU A 120 3.20 9.17 6.04
CA GLU A 120 4.26 10.05 5.52
C GLU A 120 5.65 9.48 5.87
N ASP A 121 5.87 9.07 7.12
CA ASP A 121 7.14 8.46 7.58
C ASP A 121 7.47 7.13 6.88
N ALA A 122 6.45 6.41 6.42
CA ALA A 122 6.59 5.12 5.77
C ALA A 122 6.64 5.21 4.24
N GLU A 123 6.25 6.35 3.64
CA GLU A 123 5.95 6.47 2.22
C GLU A 123 7.17 6.15 1.35
N GLU A 124 8.32 6.78 1.64
CA GLU A 124 9.58 6.56 0.92
C GLU A 124 9.98 5.08 0.95
N PHE A 125 10.11 4.51 2.15
CA PHE A 125 10.46 3.10 2.32
C PHE A 125 9.49 2.16 1.58
N LEU A 126 8.18 2.37 1.72
CA LEU A 126 7.19 1.49 1.10
C LEU A 126 7.15 1.66 -0.42
N ASN A 127 7.41 2.85 -0.94
CA ASN A 127 7.50 3.07 -2.38
C ASN A 127 8.67 2.28 -2.97
N ASP A 128 9.87 2.47 -2.44
CA ASP A 128 11.09 1.82 -2.94
C ASP A 128 11.02 0.30 -2.75
N PHE A 129 10.50 -0.13 -1.60
CA PHE A 129 10.32 -1.55 -1.34
C PHE A 129 9.34 -2.20 -2.32
N LYS A 130 8.28 -1.48 -2.74
CA LYS A 130 7.35 -1.96 -3.77
C LYS A 130 7.94 -1.91 -5.17
N ILE A 131 8.82 -0.95 -5.51
CA ILE A 131 9.56 -0.95 -6.78
C ILE A 131 10.38 -2.23 -6.92
N ASN A 132 11.14 -2.58 -5.88
CA ASN A 132 11.89 -3.85 -5.83
C ASN A 132 10.96 -5.09 -5.94
N ILE A 133 9.74 -5.02 -5.38
CA ILE A 133 8.78 -6.11 -5.50
C ILE A 133 8.26 -6.26 -6.94
N ILE A 134 7.94 -5.16 -7.64
CA ILE A 134 7.42 -5.26 -9.01
C ILE A 134 8.49 -5.78 -9.97
N GLU A 135 9.75 -5.38 -9.81
CA GLU A 135 10.88 -5.96 -10.57
C GLU A 135 10.99 -7.49 -10.36
N GLU A 136 10.85 -7.96 -9.12
CA GLU A 136 10.85 -9.40 -8.82
C GLU A 136 9.64 -10.11 -9.46
N LEU A 137 8.47 -9.46 -9.47
CA LEU A 137 7.26 -9.99 -10.11
C LEU A 137 7.41 -10.05 -11.63
N GLU A 138 7.96 -9.02 -12.26
CA GLU A 138 8.25 -8.99 -13.70
C GLU A 138 9.13 -10.16 -14.11
N ASN A 139 10.20 -10.43 -13.35
CA ASN A 139 11.07 -11.59 -13.58
C ASN A 139 10.32 -12.92 -13.45
N TYR A 140 9.44 -13.07 -12.45
CA TYR A 140 8.63 -14.29 -12.30
C TYR A 140 7.65 -14.51 -13.45
N LEU A 141 7.00 -13.43 -13.93
CA LEU A 141 6.06 -13.50 -15.05
C LEU A 141 6.79 -13.71 -16.37
N HIS A 142 8.01 -13.18 -16.53
CA HIS A 142 8.86 -13.43 -17.69
C HIS A 142 9.28 -14.91 -17.79
N GLU A 143 9.67 -15.55 -16.68
CA GLU A 143 10.01 -16.98 -16.67
C GLU A 143 8.78 -17.88 -16.96
N ALA A 144 7.58 -17.42 -16.59
CA ALA A 144 6.30 -18.02 -16.94
C ALA A 144 6.13 -19.53 -16.60
N THR A 145 6.76 -20.02 -15.53
CA THR A 145 6.59 -21.40 -15.05
C THR A 145 5.52 -21.52 -13.96
N ASN A 146 4.97 -22.72 -13.76
CA ASN A 146 4.03 -22.97 -12.65
C ASN A 146 4.63 -22.59 -11.28
N LYS A 147 5.94 -22.78 -11.12
CA LYS A 147 6.68 -22.42 -9.90
C LYS A 147 6.75 -20.90 -9.74
N THR A 148 7.11 -20.16 -10.79
CA THR A 148 7.20 -18.70 -10.69
C THR A 148 5.84 -18.03 -10.56
N TYR A 149 4.80 -18.52 -11.23
CA TYR A 149 3.43 -18.04 -11.00
C TYR A 149 2.98 -18.25 -9.55
N SER A 150 3.30 -19.40 -8.95
CA SER A 150 2.96 -19.65 -7.54
C SER A 150 3.68 -18.68 -6.59
N LYS A 151 4.95 -18.36 -6.88
CA LYS A 151 5.71 -17.33 -6.14
C LYS A 151 5.10 -15.95 -6.34
N ALA A 152 4.77 -15.59 -7.58
CA ALA A 152 4.18 -14.30 -7.93
C ALA A 152 2.83 -14.09 -7.24
N VAL A 153 1.97 -15.11 -7.16
CA VAL A 153 0.71 -15.07 -6.39
C VAL A 153 0.99 -14.72 -4.93
N GLY A 154 1.92 -15.42 -4.29
CA GLY A 154 2.26 -15.20 -2.88
C GLY A 154 2.87 -13.82 -2.61
N LEU A 155 3.75 -13.35 -3.49
CA LEU A 155 4.40 -12.05 -3.39
C LEU A 155 3.39 -10.91 -3.62
N THR A 156 2.60 -10.98 -4.69
CA THR A 156 1.58 -9.96 -5.00
C THR A 156 0.50 -9.90 -3.91
N LYS A 157 0.11 -11.04 -3.31
CA LYS A 157 -0.83 -11.04 -2.18
C LYS A 157 -0.30 -10.23 -1.00
N LYS A 158 1.00 -10.36 -0.69
CA LYS A 158 1.65 -9.57 0.36
C LYS A 158 1.71 -8.10 -0.02
N THR A 159 1.97 -7.77 -1.29
CA THR A 159 1.90 -6.38 -1.78
C THR A 159 0.54 -5.76 -1.52
N CYS A 160 -0.56 -6.48 -1.81
CA CYS A 160 -1.92 -6.02 -1.48
C CYS A 160 -2.15 -5.81 0.03
N ASP A 161 -1.45 -6.54 0.90
CA ASP A 161 -1.54 -6.34 2.35
C ASP A 161 -0.66 -5.17 2.84
N ILE A 162 0.45 -4.90 2.15
CA ILE A 162 1.36 -3.77 2.43
C ILE A 162 0.70 -2.45 2.02
N ASP A 163 0.11 -2.42 0.82
CA ASP A 163 -0.63 -1.28 0.29
C ASP A 163 -2.04 -1.71 -0.15
N PRO A 164 -3.02 -1.68 0.78
CA PRO A 164 -4.40 -1.99 0.51
C PRO A 164 -5.09 -1.02 -0.44
N ASP A 165 -4.50 0.09 -0.83
CA ASP A 165 -5.09 1.05 -1.78
C ASP A 165 -4.51 0.87 -3.20
N ASP A 166 -3.44 0.08 -3.35
CA ASP A 166 -2.80 -0.21 -4.64
C ASP A 166 -3.70 -1.04 -5.56
N ILE A 167 -4.38 -0.36 -6.50
CA ILE A 167 -5.26 -1.01 -7.48
C ILE A 167 -4.48 -1.86 -8.47
N GLY A 168 -3.26 -1.45 -8.82
CA GLY A 168 -2.39 -2.21 -9.72
C GLY A 168 -2.00 -3.56 -9.12
N ALA A 169 -1.56 -3.58 -7.86
CA ALA A 169 -1.22 -4.81 -7.15
C ALA A 169 -2.43 -5.76 -7.04
N LYS A 170 -3.63 -5.22 -6.74
CA LYS A 170 -4.87 -6.03 -6.70
C LYS A 170 -5.23 -6.61 -8.06
N LEU A 171 -5.09 -5.83 -9.12
CA LEU A 171 -5.36 -6.29 -10.49
C LEU A 171 -4.36 -7.39 -10.88
N LEU A 172 -3.08 -7.21 -10.58
CA LEU A 172 -2.04 -8.21 -10.82
C LEU A 172 -2.32 -9.50 -10.04
N TYR A 173 -2.76 -9.39 -8.78
CA TYR A 173 -3.14 -10.56 -8.00
C TYR A 173 -4.35 -11.28 -8.59
N SER A 174 -5.35 -10.54 -9.08
CA SER A 174 -6.51 -11.11 -9.76
C SER A 174 -6.14 -11.92 -11.01
N ILE A 175 -5.25 -11.37 -11.86
CA ILE A 175 -4.82 -12.07 -13.07
C ILE A 175 -3.96 -13.30 -12.74
N LEU A 176 -3.06 -13.20 -11.75
CA LEU A 176 -2.26 -14.34 -11.30
C LEU A 176 -3.11 -15.44 -10.68
N CYS A 177 -4.16 -15.09 -9.92
CA CYS A 177 -5.15 -16.04 -9.43
C CYS A 177 -5.91 -16.71 -10.59
N THR A 178 -6.20 -15.97 -11.67
CA THR A 178 -6.84 -16.53 -12.87
C THR A 178 -5.93 -17.55 -13.54
N ILE A 179 -4.66 -17.20 -13.76
CA ILE A 179 -3.63 -18.06 -14.38
C ILE A 179 -3.45 -19.35 -13.55
N THR A 180 -3.37 -19.22 -12.23
CA THR A 180 -3.19 -20.34 -11.28
C THR A 180 -4.50 -21.05 -10.91
N LYS A 181 -5.60 -20.77 -11.61
CA LYS A 181 -6.92 -21.42 -11.47
C LYS A 181 -7.62 -21.19 -10.13
N ASN A 182 -7.21 -20.21 -9.33
CA ASN A 182 -7.95 -19.74 -8.16
C ASN A 182 -9.05 -18.74 -8.56
N LYS A 183 -10.16 -19.28 -9.09
CA LYS A 183 -11.26 -18.47 -9.64
C LYS A 183 -11.98 -17.60 -8.62
N THR A 184 -12.02 -18.00 -7.35
CA THR A 184 -12.70 -17.24 -6.28
C THR A 184 -11.98 -15.92 -6.02
N ASN A 185 -10.69 -15.99 -5.66
CA ASN A 185 -9.88 -14.79 -5.41
C ASN A 185 -9.75 -13.92 -6.65
N ALA A 186 -9.63 -14.53 -7.83
CA ALA A 186 -9.58 -13.79 -9.09
C ALA A 186 -10.79 -12.87 -9.25
N LYS A 187 -12.01 -13.38 -9.06
CA LYS A 187 -13.25 -12.61 -9.19
C LYS A 187 -13.40 -11.56 -8.09
N GLU A 188 -13.08 -11.91 -6.85
CA GLU A 188 -13.18 -11.00 -5.70
C GLU A 188 -12.30 -9.76 -5.89
N TYR A 189 -11.03 -9.96 -6.25
CA TYR A 189 -10.11 -8.83 -6.45
C TYR A 189 -10.42 -8.05 -7.72
N LEU A 190 -10.86 -8.70 -8.81
CA LEU A 190 -11.27 -7.98 -10.01
C LEU A 190 -12.44 -7.04 -9.72
N LYS A 191 -13.42 -7.48 -8.93
CA LYS A 191 -14.58 -6.67 -8.53
C LYS A 191 -14.17 -5.40 -7.78
N LEU A 192 -13.08 -5.44 -7.00
CA LEU A 192 -12.53 -4.26 -6.32
C LEU A 192 -11.85 -3.28 -7.29
N CYS A 193 -11.28 -3.80 -8.38
CA CYS A 193 -10.49 -3.00 -9.32
C CYS A 193 -11.36 -2.25 -10.35
N ILE A 194 -12.38 -2.90 -10.91
CA ILE A 194 -13.17 -2.35 -12.03
C ILE A 194 -13.71 -0.94 -11.76
N PRO A 195 -14.36 -0.63 -10.62
CA PRO A 195 -14.87 0.71 -10.37
C PRO A 195 -13.79 1.80 -10.37
N LYS A 196 -12.58 1.45 -9.91
CA LYS A 196 -11.43 2.38 -9.90
C LYS A 196 -10.82 2.54 -11.29
N LEU A 197 -10.76 1.48 -12.08
CA LEU A 197 -10.30 1.54 -13.46
C LEU A 197 -11.26 2.40 -14.33
N GLU A 198 -12.57 2.29 -14.12
CA GLU A 198 -13.58 3.14 -14.77
C GLU A 198 -13.48 4.63 -14.34
N GLU A 199 -13.04 4.90 -13.11
CA GLU A 199 -12.74 6.25 -12.62
C GLU A 199 -11.49 6.81 -13.33
N TYR A 200 -10.43 6.00 -13.45
CA TYR A 200 -9.18 6.40 -14.10
C TYR A 200 -9.36 6.63 -15.61
N GLU A 201 -10.20 5.85 -16.28
CA GLU A 201 -10.57 6.05 -17.69
C GLU A 201 -11.12 7.47 -17.96
N LYS A 202 -11.78 8.06 -16.97
CA LYS A 202 -12.41 9.38 -17.08
C LYS A 202 -11.53 10.51 -16.55
N ASN A 203 -10.40 10.20 -15.95
CA ASN A 203 -9.58 11.16 -15.21
C ASN A 203 -8.08 10.96 -15.45
N LYS A 204 -7.53 11.69 -16.43
CA LYS A 204 -6.08 11.68 -16.70
C LYS A 204 -5.22 12.17 -15.52
N PHE A 205 -5.80 12.90 -14.55
CA PHE A 205 -5.11 13.40 -13.37
C PHE A 205 -4.95 12.34 -12.26
N SER A 206 -5.51 11.15 -12.43
CA SER A 206 -5.46 10.09 -11.42
C SER A 206 -4.03 9.72 -11.00
N LEU A 207 -3.05 9.79 -11.91
CA LEU A 207 -1.64 9.51 -11.61
C LEU A 207 -1.04 10.47 -10.56
N LYS A 208 -1.53 11.71 -10.47
CA LYS A 208 -1.03 12.73 -9.51
C LYS A 208 -1.08 12.24 -8.07
N TYR A 209 -2.07 11.42 -7.73
CA TYR A 209 -2.34 10.96 -6.37
C TYR A 209 -1.79 9.54 -6.11
N MET A 210 -1.01 8.99 -7.04
CA MET A 210 -0.39 7.68 -6.92
C MET A 210 1.10 7.84 -6.60
N SER A 211 1.64 6.95 -5.77
CA SER A 211 3.10 6.78 -5.67
C SER A 211 3.65 6.20 -6.97
N GLU A 212 4.96 6.34 -7.20
CA GLU A 212 5.63 5.77 -8.38
C GLU A 212 5.38 4.26 -8.48
N SER A 213 5.58 3.53 -7.39
CA SER A 213 5.29 2.09 -7.31
C SER A 213 3.85 1.75 -7.68
N GLN A 214 2.85 2.52 -7.23
CA GLN A 214 1.45 2.29 -7.61
C GLN A 214 1.23 2.47 -9.12
N GLN A 215 1.90 3.43 -9.76
CA GLN A 215 1.83 3.63 -11.20
C GLN A 215 2.48 2.47 -11.96
N LEU A 216 3.65 1.97 -11.51
CA LEU A 216 4.31 0.79 -12.09
C LEU A 216 3.40 -0.45 -12.03
N PHE A 217 2.87 -0.75 -10.83
CA PHE A 217 1.94 -1.86 -10.64
C PHE A 217 0.70 -1.73 -11.53
N LEU A 218 0.13 -0.52 -11.65
CA LEU A 218 -1.06 -0.29 -12.47
C LEU A 218 -0.78 -0.50 -13.96
N ARG A 219 0.28 0.12 -14.49
CA ARG A 219 0.67 -0.01 -15.90
C ARG A 219 0.94 -1.49 -16.23
N TYR A 220 1.76 -2.14 -15.42
CA TYR A 220 2.13 -3.54 -15.62
C TYR A 220 0.92 -4.48 -15.55
N ALA A 221 0.08 -4.34 -14.52
CA ALA A 221 -1.09 -5.21 -14.33
C ALA A 221 -2.12 -5.09 -15.47
N ILE A 222 -2.35 -3.88 -15.99
CA ILE A 222 -3.25 -3.65 -17.13
C ILE A 222 -2.71 -4.38 -18.37
N MET A 223 -1.41 -4.23 -18.65
CA MET A 223 -0.77 -4.87 -19.80
C MET A 223 -0.78 -6.40 -19.67
N GLU A 224 -0.43 -6.96 -18.52
CA GLU A 224 -0.45 -8.41 -18.29
C GLU A 224 -1.86 -9.00 -18.38
N TYR A 225 -2.86 -8.28 -17.87
CA TYR A 225 -4.25 -8.68 -18.04
C TYR A 225 -4.65 -8.71 -19.51
N ALA A 226 -4.32 -7.66 -20.27
CA ALA A 226 -4.63 -7.56 -21.68
C ALA A 226 -3.95 -8.69 -22.48
N LYS A 227 -2.64 -8.92 -22.27
CA LYS A 227 -1.89 -10.01 -22.91
C LYS A 227 -2.53 -11.37 -22.65
N TYR A 228 -2.90 -11.67 -21.40
CA TYR A 228 -3.52 -12.96 -21.05
C TYR A 228 -4.86 -13.19 -21.74
N TYR A 229 -5.67 -12.15 -21.90
CA TYR A 229 -7.00 -12.25 -22.51
C TYR A 229 -7.00 -12.00 -24.02
N LYS A 230 -5.91 -11.54 -24.65
CA LYS A 230 -5.89 -11.13 -26.07
C LYS A 230 -6.52 -12.17 -27.00
N GLU A 231 -6.05 -13.42 -26.94
CA GLU A 231 -6.56 -14.52 -27.77
C GLU A 231 -7.78 -15.23 -27.17
N LYS A 232 -8.09 -14.98 -25.90
CA LYS A 232 -9.18 -15.68 -25.17
C LYS A 232 -10.50 -14.92 -25.22
N ASP A 233 -10.41 -13.60 -25.20
CA ASP A 233 -11.51 -12.65 -25.14
C ASP A 233 -10.96 -11.26 -25.53
N ALA A 234 -10.89 -11.02 -26.84
CA ALA A 234 -10.33 -9.80 -27.40
C ALA A 234 -11.09 -8.54 -26.94
N ALA A 235 -12.42 -8.62 -26.78
CA ALA A 235 -13.23 -7.51 -26.29
C ALA A 235 -12.84 -7.13 -24.85
N LYS A 236 -12.68 -8.13 -23.98
CA LYS A 236 -12.25 -7.91 -22.61
C LYS A 236 -10.81 -7.39 -22.51
N SER A 237 -9.92 -7.92 -23.34
CA SER A 237 -8.54 -7.47 -23.43
C SER A 237 -8.46 -5.99 -23.84
N LYS A 238 -9.15 -5.62 -24.92
CA LYS A 238 -9.25 -4.23 -25.39
C LYS A 238 -9.85 -3.31 -24.34
N LYS A 239 -10.95 -3.70 -23.69
CA LYS A 239 -11.56 -2.87 -22.64
C LYS A 239 -10.61 -2.61 -21.46
N MET A 240 -9.77 -3.58 -21.10
CA MET A 240 -8.75 -3.38 -20.07
C MET A 240 -7.72 -2.33 -20.48
N MET A 241 -7.27 -2.36 -21.74
CA MET A 241 -6.37 -1.35 -22.30
C MET A 241 -7.05 0.03 -22.43
N GLU A 242 -8.36 0.11 -22.62
CA GLU A 242 -9.06 1.40 -22.63
C GLU A 242 -9.01 2.10 -21.27
N TYR A 243 -9.01 1.36 -20.16
CA TYR A 243 -8.91 1.95 -18.83
C TYR A 243 -7.59 2.67 -18.57
N GLY A 244 -6.47 2.15 -19.08
CA GLY A 244 -5.14 2.76 -18.90
C GLY A 244 -4.76 3.75 -19.99
N LYS A 245 -5.51 3.83 -21.09
CA LYS A 245 -5.19 4.70 -22.23
C LYS A 245 -4.98 6.17 -21.85
N PRO A 246 -5.85 6.82 -21.04
CA PRO A 246 -5.64 8.22 -20.64
C PRO A 246 -4.41 8.44 -19.76
N LEU A 247 -3.87 7.37 -19.18
CA LEU A 247 -2.77 7.41 -18.23
C LEU A 247 -1.41 7.14 -18.89
N PHE A 248 -1.34 6.15 -19.80
CA PHE A 248 -0.08 5.56 -20.26
C PHE A 248 0.11 5.52 -21.78
N TYR A 249 -0.88 5.93 -22.59
CA TYR A 249 -0.77 5.84 -24.06
C TYR A 249 0.17 6.90 -24.64
N GLU A 250 -0.01 8.16 -24.23
CA GLU A 250 0.95 9.24 -24.50
C GLU A 250 1.68 9.60 -23.20
N GLU A 251 2.75 10.38 -23.33
CA GLU A 251 3.41 11.00 -22.18
C GLU A 251 2.40 11.81 -21.35
N ASN A 252 2.51 11.69 -20.02
CA ASN A 252 1.58 12.31 -19.07
C ASN A 252 2.38 13.01 -17.96
N ASP A 253 2.23 14.33 -17.86
CA ASP A 253 2.95 15.18 -16.90
C ASP A 253 2.70 14.82 -15.42
N PHE A 254 1.64 14.07 -15.11
CA PHE A 254 1.35 13.58 -13.75
C PHE A 254 1.97 12.21 -13.47
N SER A 255 2.60 11.60 -14.47
CA SER A 255 3.29 10.33 -14.29
C SER A 255 4.59 10.53 -13.52
N LYS A 256 4.85 9.61 -12.60
CA LYS A 256 6.10 9.53 -11.81
C LYS A 256 7.05 8.48 -12.38
N ILE A 257 6.63 7.74 -13.39
CA ILE A 257 7.40 6.68 -14.05
C ILE A 257 7.80 7.14 -15.44
N GLU A 258 8.91 6.61 -15.96
CA GLU A 258 9.37 6.95 -17.31
C GLU A 258 8.32 6.54 -18.37
N TYR A 259 8.03 7.45 -19.29
CA TYR A 259 7.23 7.15 -20.46
C TYR A 259 7.98 6.18 -21.38
N ASN A 260 7.29 5.14 -21.83
CA ASN A 260 7.81 4.21 -22.83
C ASN A 260 6.70 3.81 -23.81
N MET A 261 7.11 3.22 -24.93
CA MET A 261 6.19 2.88 -26.01
C MET A 261 5.45 1.56 -25.80
N ASP A 262 5.78 0.77 -24.77
CA ASP A 262 5.26 -0.59 -24.60
C ASP A 262 3.74 -0.61 -24.49
N TYR A 263 3.17 0.33 -23.73
CA TYR A 263 1.73 0.46 -23.58
C TYR A 263 1.05 0.81 -24.91
N LYS A 264 1.62 1.79 -25.64
CA LYS A 264 1.11 2.26 -26.92
C LYS A 264 1.17 1.17 -27.99
N PHE A 265 2.29 0.47 -28.09
CA PHE A 265 2.45 -0.66 -29.01
C PHE A 265 1.45 -1.78 -28.71
N LEU A 266 1.29 -2.15 -27.44
CA LEU A 266 0.28 -3.15 -27.06
C LEU A 266 -1.14 -2.67 -27.38
N PHE A 267 -1.47 -1.39 -27.14
CA PHE A 267 -2.79 -0.83 -27.44
C PHE A 267 -3.09 -0.84 -28.95
N ASP A 268 -2.11 -0.44 -29.77
CA ASP A 268 -2.25 -0.31 -31.22
C ASP A 268 -2.28 -1.67 -31.95
N ASP A 269 -1.85 -2.74 -31.29
CA ASP A 269 -1.91 -4.12 -31.77
C ASP A 269 -3.34 -4.71 -31.70
N PHE A 270 -4.30 -4.02 -31.07
CA PHE A 270 -5.73 -4.36 -31.09
C PHE A 270 -6.51 -3.78 -32.29
N LYS A 271 -5.83 -3.35 -33.36
CA LYS A 271 -6.43 -2.81 -34.59
C LYS A 271 -7.15 -3.87 -35.42
#